data_AF-A0A2E8J0R6-F1
#
_entry.id   AF-A0A2E8J0R6-F1
#
_cell.length_a   1.000
_cell.length_b   1.000
_cell.length_c   1.000
_cell.angle_alpha   90.00
_cell.angle_beta   90.00
_cell.angle_gamma   90.00
#
_symmetry.space_group_name_H-M   'P 1'
#
loop_
_entity.id
_entity.type
_entity.pdbx_description
1 polymer ?
#
loop_
_entity_poly.entity_id
_entity_poly.type
_entity_poly.pdbx_seq_one_letter_code
_entity_poly.pdbx_strand_id
1 'polypeptide(L)'
;MRRMALSVLLALSTILAGCFSNGESLVEQETIENIWTEYILIDDQQHENPRPFTTVDLNTNQSTNMSWAVFDASKGGNCCEHYLATTIEGQILNIGGEYPVWSLDRG
;
A
#
# COMPACT_ATOMS: atom_id res chain seq x y z
N MET A 1 16.95 -17.50 63.48
CA MET A 1 16.27 -18.25 62.39
C MET A 1 15.32 -17.39 61.56
N ARG A 2 14.40 -16.61 62.16
CA ARG A 2 13.43 -15.76 61.42
C ARG A 2 14.05 -14.73 60.46
N ARG A 3 15.16 -14.08 60.84
CA ARG A 3 15.88 -13.12 59.97
C ARG A 3 16.54 -13.80 58.77
N MET A 4 17.12 -14.98 58.98
CA MET A 4 17.74 -15.77 57.91
C MET A 4 16.69 -16.25 56.89
N ALA A 5 15.54 -16.71 57.37
CA ALA A 5 14.43 -17.12 56.50
C ALA A 5 13.92 -15.95 55.64
N LEU A 6 13.81 -14.74 56.20
CA LEU A 6 13.41 -13.54 55.47
C LEU A 6 14.43 -13.15 54.40
N SER A 7 15.73 -13.24 54.70
CA SER A 7 16.79 -12.97 53.72
C SER A 7 16.79 -13.97 52.55
N VAL A 8 16.54 -15.25 52.83
CA VAL A 8 16.43 -16.29 51.80
C VAL A 8 15.22 -16.07 50.90
N LEU A 9 14.07 -15.72 51.50
CA LEU A 9 12.85 -15.39 50.74
C LEU A 9 13.04 -14.18 49.83
N LEU A 10 13.73 -13.14 50.32
CA LEU A 10 14.02 -11.93 49.54
C LEU A 10 14.97 -12.22 48.37
N ALA A 11 16.01 -13.04 48.59
CA ALA A 11 16.91 -13.47 47.53
C ALA A 11 16.17 -14.31 46.47
N LEU A 12 15.33 -15.26 46.89
CA LEU A 12 14.50 -16.05 45.99
C LEU A 12 13.58 -15.14 45.16
N SER A 13 12.91 -14.17 45.76
CA SER A 13 12.00 -13.30 45.00
C SER A 13 12.70 -12.51 43.90
N THR A 14 13.96 -12.11 44.11
CA THR A 14 14.75 -11.40 43.09
C THR A 14 15.25 -12.33 41.98
N ILE A 15 15.53 -13.61 42.29
CA ILE A 15 16.02 -14.59 41.31
C ILE A 15 14.87 -15.10 40.43
N LEU A 16 13.66 -15.24 40.99
CA LEU A 16 12.48 -15.70 40.27
C LEU A 16 11.70 -14.58 39.57
N ALA A 17 12.10 -13.32 39.73
CA ALA A 17 11.52 -12.21 39.00
C ALA A 17 11.83 -12.35 37.49
N GLY A 18 10.79 -12.58 36.68
CA GLY A 18 10.90 -12.74 35.22
C GLY A 18 10.94 -14.20 34.72
N CYS A 19 11.21 -15.20 35.58
CA CYS A 19 11.18 -16.61 35.17
C CYS A 19 9.77 -17.16 34.90
N PHE A 20 8.74 -16.59 35.53
CA PHE A 20 7.33 -16.93 35.29
C PHE A 20 6.63 -15.92 34.39
N SER A 21 7.38 -15.06 33.70
CA SER A 21 6.80 -14.31 32.60
C SER A 21 6.53 -15.34 31.50
N ASN A 22 5.26 -15.66 31.26
CA ASN A 22 4.86 -16.25 29.99
C ASN A 22 5.34 -15.26 28.95
N GLY A 23 6.47 -15.59 28.31
CA GLY A 23 7.21 -14.69 27.44
C GLY A 23 6.24 -13.88 26.61
N GLU A 24 6.48 -12.57 26.58
CA GLU A 24 5.82 -11.62 25.69
C GLU A 24 5.55 -12.36 24.39
N SER A 25 4.26 -12.52 24.04
CA SER A 25 3.87 -13.26 22.86
C SER A 25 4.76 -12.76 21.73
N LEU A 26 5.57 -13.65 21.14
CA LEU A 26 6.30 -13.33 19.94
C LEU A 26 5.28 -12.67 19.02
N VAL A 27 5.49 -11.40 18.68
CA VAL A 27 4.61 -10.67 17.78
C VAL A 27 4.34 -11.61 16.63
N GLU A 28 3.09 -12.04 16.51
CA GLU A 28 2.70 -13.03 15.52
C GLU A 28 3.19 -12.46 14.20
N GLN A 29 4.00 -13.24 13.49
CA GLN A 29 4.66 -12.76 12.29
C GLN A 29 3.55 -12.38 11.33
N GLU A 30 3.31 -11.07 11.15
CA GLU A 30 2.24 -10.58 10.29
C GLU A 30 2.40 -11.26 8.94
N THR A 31 1.37 -12.00 8.54
CA THR A 31 1.34 -12.63 7.22
C THR A 31 1.34 -11.50 6.21
N ILE A 32 2.46 -11.33 5.53
CA ILE A 32 2.60 -10.31 4.48
C ILE A 32 1.70 -10.74 3.32
N GLU A 33 0.54 -10.10 3.21
CA GLU A 33 -0.36 -10.30 2.08
C GLU A 33 0.10 -9.50 0.86
N ASN A 34 -0.28 -9.98 -0.31
CA ASN A 34 -0.06 -9.25 -1.55
C ASN A 34 -1.03 -8.06 -1.60
N ILE A 35 -0.54 -6.90 -2.00
CA ILE A 35 -1.31 -5.67 -2.23
C ILE A 35 -2.55 -5.83 -3.15
N TRP A 36 -2.67 -6.92 -3.91
CA TRP A 36 -3.81 -7.23 -4.77
C TRP A 36 -4.93 -8.01 -4.09
N THR A 37 -4.77 -8.50 -2.86
CA THR A 37 -5.86 -9.18 -2.12
C THR A 37 -7.03 -8.26 -1.84
N GLU A 38 -6.75 -6.98 -1.60
CA GLU A 38 -7.74 -5.94 -1.32
C GLU A 38 -8.04 -5.03 -2.53
N TYR A 39 -7.42 -5.29 -3.69
CA TYR A 39 -7.62 -4.46 -4.87
C TYR A 39 -9.03 -4.64 -5.44
N ILE A 40 -9.75 -3.52 -5.61
CA ILE A 40 -11.09 -3.47 -6.20
C ILE A 40 -11.07 -2.48 -7.36
N LEU A 41 -11.48 -2.94 -8.54
CA LEU A 41 -11.71 -2.08 -9.70
C LEU A 41 -13.00 -1.28 -9.48
N ILE A 42 -12.91 0.06 -9.51
CA ILE A 42 -14.06 0.95 -9.26
C ILE A 42 -15.09 0.86 -10.40
N ASP A 43 -14.62 0.66 -11.63
CA ASP A 43 -15.45 0.55 -12.83
C ASP A 43 -15.15 -0.75 -13.57
N ASP A 44 -16.12 -1.66 -13.60
CA ASP A 44 -16.02 -2.96 -14.28
C ASP A 44 -16.36 -2.87 -15.79
N GLN A 45 -16.71 -1.67 -16.28
CA GLN A 45 -16.91 -1.50 -17.72
C GLN A 45 -15.59 -1.62 -18.46
N GLN A 46 -15.56 -2.54 -19.44
CA GLN A 46 -14.40 -2.67 -20.31
C GLN A 46 -14.23 -1.41 -21.16
N HIS A 47 -13.02 -0.85 -21.10
CA HIS A 47 -12.64 0.26 -21.96
C HIS A 47 -12.48 -0.20 -23.42
N GLU A 48 -12.75 0.70 -24.36
CA GLU A 48 -12.69 0.43 -25.81
C GLU A 48 -11.28 0.02 -26.29
N ASN A 49 -10.24 0.52 -25.61
CA ASN A 49 -8.84 0.24 -25.94
C ASN A 49 -8.00 0.00 -24.67
N PRO A 50 -8.12 -1.18 -24.03
CA PRO A 50 -7.34 -1.52 -22.87
C PRO A 50 -5.93 -1.96 -23.31
N ARG A 51 -4.89 -1.46 -22.63
CA ARG A 51 -3.52 -1.91 -22.84
C ARG A 51 -3.05 -2.73 -21.64
N PRO A 52 -2.76 -4.02 -21.82
CA PRO A 52 -2.31 -4.88 -20.74
C PRO A 52 -0.87 -4.56 -20.36
N PHE A 53 -0.57 -4.66 -19.07
CA PHE A 53 0.78 -4.61 -18.53
C PHE A 53 0.90 -5.57 -17.35
N THR A 54 2.12 -6.00 -17.06
CA THR A 54 2.43 -6.82 -15.88
C THR A 54 3.10 -5.94 -14.85
N THR A 55 2.60 -5.98 -13.62
CA THR A 55 3.21 -5.31 -12.46
C THR A 55 3.62 -6.34 -11.42
N VAL A 56 4.51 -5.96 -10.52
CA VAL A 56 5.02 -6.82 -9.44
C VAL A 56 4.86 -6.10 -8.11
N ASP A 57 4.31 -6.81 -7.13
CA ASP A 57 4.37 -6.39 -5.75
C ASP A 57 5.81 -6.60 -5.24
N LEU A 58 6.50 -5.52 -4.88
CA LEU A 58 7.88 -5.58 -4.40
C LEU A 58 7.99 -6.21 -3.00
N ASN A 59 6.91 -6.25 -2.22
CA ASN A 59 6.90 -6.80 -0.88
C ASN A 59 6.81 -8.33 -0.91
N THR A 60 5.93 -8.88 -1.75
CA THR A 60 5.72 -10.33 -1.90
C THR A 60 6.40 -10.96 -3.12
N ASN A 61 6.99 -10.14 -4.01
CA ASN A 61 7.57 -10.53 -5.30
C ASN A 61 6.61 -11.30 -6.22
N GLN A 62 5.31 -11.04 -6.08
CA GLN A 62 4.26 -11.67 -6.88
C GLN A 62 3.84 -10.73 -8.01
N SER A 63 3.78 -11.25 -9.24
CA SER A 63 3.34 -10.49 -10.40
C SER A 63 1.84 -10.65 -10.65
N THR A 64 1.18 -9.58 -11.10
CA THR A 64 -0.19 -9.64 -11.62
C THR A 64 -0.32 -8.92 -12.96
N ASN A 65 -1.35 -9.29 -13.72
CA ASN A 65 -1.70 -8.61 -14.95
C ASN A 65 -2.74 -7.54 -14.66
N MET A 66 -2.48 -6.33 -15.14
CA MET A 66 -3.39 -5.20 -15.07
C MET A 66 -3.56 -4.60 -16.47
N SER A 67 -4.46 -3.63 -16.59
CA SER A 67 -4.63 -2.87 -17.82
C SER A 67 -4.91 -1.42 -17.50
N TRP A 68 -4.42 -0.50 -18.33
CA TRP A 68 -4.89 0.88 -18.33
C TRP A 68 -5.77 1.14 -19.54
N ALA A 69 -6.64 2.13 -19.43
CA ALA A 69 -7.39 2.66 -20.55
C ALA A 69 -6.52 3.63 -21.35
N VAL A 70 -6.61 3.59 -22.67
CA VAL A 70 -6.05 4.64 -23.53
C VAL A 70 -7.18 5.50 -24.06
N PHE A 71 -7.12 6.78 -23.71
CA PHE A 71 -8.02 7.80 -24.21
C PHE A 71 -7.26 8.68 -25.20
N ASP A 72 -7.87 8.95 -26.34
CA ASP A 72 -7.34 9.90 -27.31
C ASP A 72 -7.99 11.29 -27.11
N ALA A 73 -7.64 12.24 -27.97
CA ALA A 73 -8.19 13.60 -27.93
C ALA A 73 -9.71 13.66 -28.11
N SER A 74 -10.38 12.59 -28.59
CA SER A 74 -11.84 12.55 -28.75
C SER A 74 -12.58 12.24 -27.46
N LYS A 75 -11.87 11.79 -26.41
CA LYS A 75 -12.44 11.40 -25.11
C LYS A 75 -12.20 12.44 -24.01
N GLY A 76 -11.55 13.57 -24.33
CA GLY A 76 -11.14 14.59 -23.37
C GLY A 76 -12.15 15.74 -23.18
N GLY A 77 -12.59 15.90 -21.93
CA GLY A 77 -12.89 17.17 -21.27
C GLY A 77 -14.26 17.78 -21.55
N ASN A 78 -15.31 17.34 -20.85
CA ASN A 78 -16.38 18.29 -20.52
C ASN A 78 -15.93 19.16 -19.32
N CYS A 79 -16.62 20.29 -19.14
CA CYS A 79 -16.43 21.34 -18.13
C CYS A 79 -16.08 20.88 -16.69
N CYS A 80 -16.31 19.61 -16.35
CA CYS A 80 -16.23 19.11 -14.97
C CYS A 80 -15.26 17.93 -14.74
N GLU A 81 -14.52 17.48 -15.75
CA GLU A 81 -13.65 16.30 -15.63
C GLU A 81 -12.17 16.67 -15.56
N HIS A 82 -11.46 16.08 -14.59
CA HIS A 82 -10.03 16.21 -14.41
C HIS A 82 -9.38 14.83 -14.49
N TYR A 83 -8.40 14.67 -15.37
CA TYR A 83 -7.68 13.43 -15.65
C TYR A 83 -6.20 13.62 -15.37
N LEU A 84 -5.61 12.65 -14.66
CA LEU A 84 -4.16 12.49 -14.67
C LEU A 84 -3.82 11.53 -15.82
N ALA A 85 -3.11 12.04 -16.82
CA ALA A 85 -2.66 11.29 -17.99
C ALA A 85 -1.13 11.19 -18.01
N THR A 86 -0.58 10.28 -18.80
CA THR A 86 0.87 10.17 -19.00
C THR A 86 1.22 10.15 -20.49
N THR A 87 2.34 10.79 -20.88
CA THR A 87 2.86 10.70 -22.24
C THR A 87 3.66 9.42 -22.45
N ILE A 88 3.90 9.03 -23.71
CA ILE A 88 4.75 7.87 -24.03
C ILE A 88 6.21 8.07 -23.56
N GLU A 89 6.64 9.32 -23.36
CA GLU A 89 7.93 9.71 -22.78
C GLU A 89 7.91 9.78 -21.24
N GLY A 90 6.78 9.46 -20.59
CA GLY A 90 6.67 9.36 -19.13
C GLY A 90 6.38 10.68 -18.41
N GLN A 91 5.89 11.71 -19.10
CA GLN A 91 5.47 12.95 -18.45
C GLN A 91 4.06 12.80 -17.87
N ILE A 92 3.84 13.24 -16.63
CA ILE A 92 2.51 13.28 -16.02
C ILE A 92 1.83 14.59 -16.42
N LEU A 93 0.62 14.49 -16.98
CA LEU A 93 -0.22 15.59 -17.42
C LEU A 93 -1.47 15.66 -16.56
N ASN A 94 -1.85 16.85 -16.13
CA ASN A 94 -3.13 17.12 -15.49
C ASN A 94 -4.05 17.75 -16.54
N ILE A 95 -4.98 16.97 -17.07
CA ILE A 95 -5.89 17.35 -18.16
C ILE A 95 -7.27 17.60 -17.56
N GLY A 96 -7.72 18.85 -17.51
CA GLY A 96 -9.07 19.18 -17.06
C GLY A 96 -9.49 20.61 -17.39
N GLY A 97 -10.81 20.83 -17.51
CA GLY A 97 -11.43 22.11 -17.80
C GLY A 97 -11.89 22.29 -19.27
N GLU A 98 -12.80 23.24 -19.51
CA GLU A 98 -13.52 23.55 -20.77
C GLU A 98 -12.68 23.70 -22.06
N TYR A 99 -11.35 23.66 -21.99
CA TYR A 99 -10.48 23.84 -23.14
C TYR A 99 -9.32 22.84 -23.15
N PRO A 100 -8.94 22.29 -24.32
CA PRO A 100 -7.76 21.44 -24.43
C PRO A 100 -6.52 22.33 -24.34
N VAL A 101 -6.03 22.59 -23.14
CA VAL A 101 -4.82 23.38 -22.94
C VAL A 101 -3.76 22.50 -22.30
N TRP A 102 -2.95 21.89 -23.16
CA TRP A 102 -1.55 21.68 -22.78
C TRP A 102 -1.00 23.08 -22.44
N SER A 103 -0.65 23.32 -21.18
CA SER A 103 0.07 24.53 -20.79
C SER A 103 1.48 24.13 -20.37
N LEU A 104 2.47 24.93 -20.75
CA LEU A 104 3.86 24.83 -20.28
C LEU A 104 4.01 25.40 -18.86
N ASP A 105 2.91 25.54 -18.12
CA ASP A 105 2.93 26.21 -16.83
C ASP A 105 3.21 25.19 -15.72
N ARG A 106 4.46 25.23 -15.22
CA ARG A 106 4.87 24.56 -13.99
C ARG A 106 4.49 25.46 -12.82
N GLY A 107 3.28 25.26 -12.32
CA GLY A 107 2.80 25.78 -11.02
C GLY A 107 2.37 24.63 -10.14
#